data_AF-A0A932Q6M1-F1
#
_entry.id   AF-A0A932Q6M1-F1
#
_cell.length_a   1.000
_cell.length_b   1.000
_cell.length_c   1.000
_cell.angle_alpha   90.00
_cell.angle_beta   90.00
_cell.angle_gamma   90.00
#
_symmetry.space_group_name_H-M   'P 1'
#
loop_
_entity.id
_entity.type
_entity.pdbx_description
1 polymer ?
#
loop_
_entity_poly.entity_id
_entity_poly.type
_entity_poly.pdbx_seq_one_letter_code
_entity_poly.pdbx_strand_id
1 'polypeptide(L)'
;MARKQKFDLTQLVHGGFLANGEKVYFVVDPSKVGAVVKAPNGEYKLDFEGDPISVHAAAQKYLGQEPPNHGANWIRKDNGKTLFEVWQSSQADD
;
A
#
# COMPACT_ATOMS: atom_id res chain seq x y z
N MET A 1 -7.10 -10.74 22.44
CA MET A 1 -8.17 -10.31 21.52
C MET A 1 -7.54 -9.36 20.51
N ALA A 2 -6.98 -9.86 19.41
CA ALA A 2 -6.41 -8.98 18.38
C ALA A 2 -7.56 -8.17 17.78
N ARG A 3 -7.61 -6.87 18.04
CA ARG A 3 -8.54 -5.96 17.35
C ARG A 3 -8.34 -6.21 15.86
N LYS A 4 -9.42 -6.48 15.11
CA LYS A 4 -9.39 -6.44 13.64
C LYS A 4 -9.02 -5.01 13.24
N GLN A 5 -7.74 -4.70 13.26
CA GLN A 5 -7.24 -3.41 12.79
C GLN A 5 -7.37 -3.43 11.27
N LYS A 6 -7.93 -2.35 10.72
CA LYS A 6 -8.02 -2.16 9.29
C LYS A 6 -6.66 -1.69 8.81
N PHE A 7 -6.22 -2.20 7.66
CA PHE A 7 -5.04 -1.65 7.01
C PHE A 7 -5.24 -0.15 6.72
N ASP A 8 -4.24 0.64 7.07
CA ASP A 8 -4.26 2.09 6.88
C ASP A 8 -2.89 2.56 6.37
N LEU A 9 -2.86 3.08 5.14
CA LEU A 9 -1.63 3.55 4.50
C LEU A 9 -1.08 4.80 5.19
N THR A 10 -1.96 5.67 5.67
CA THR A 10 -1.59 6.90 6.36
C THR A 10 -0.86 6.59 7.67
N GLN A 11 -1.31 5.57 8.41
CA GLN A 11 -0.61 5.12 9.62
C GLN A 11 0.80 4.61 9.32
N LEU A 12 1.00 3.87 8.23
CA LEU A 12 2.34 3.41 7.85
C LEU A 12 3.29 4.56 7.52
N VAL A 13 2.78 5.61 6.86
CA VAL A 13 3.57 6.80 6.56
C VAL A 13 3.87 7.60 7.83
N HIS A 14 2.87 7.82 8.69
CA HIS A 14 3.07 8.53 9.96
C HIS A 14 3.96 7.77 10.95
N GLY A 15 3.94 6.43 10.92
CA GLY A 15 4.83 5.57 11.71
C GLY A 15 6.24 5.44 11.14
N GLY A 16 6.55 6.08 10.00
CA GLY A 16 7.89 6.05 9.38
C GLY A 16 8.21 4.75 8.63
N PHE A 17 7.26 3.83 8.47
CA PHE A 17 7.44 2.59 7.72
C PHE A 17 7.39 2.81 6.19
N LEU A 18 6.73 3.89 5.77
CA LEU A 18 6.66 4.39 4.40
C LEU A 18 6.92 5.89 4.37
N ALA A 19 7.27 6.42 3.20
CA ALA A 19 7.45 7.87 3.00
C ALA A 19 6.60 8.41 1.85
N ASN A 20 6.26 9.70 1.90
CA ASN A 20 5.68 10.38 0.75
C ASN A 20 6.68 10.38 -0.42
N GLY A 21 6.22 10.03 -1.61
CA GLY A 21 7.05 9.82 -2.80
C GLY A 21 7.77 8.46 -2.83
N GLU A 22 7.59 7.61 -1.83
CA GLU A 22 8.24 6.29 -1.82
C GLU A 22 7.69 5.41 -2.93
N LYS A 23 8.61 4.78 -3.68
CA LYS A 23 8.24 3.91 -4.80
C LYS A 23 7.64 2.60 -4.31
N VAL A 24 6.57 2.21 -4.98
CA VAL A 24 5.90 0.92 -4.80
C VAL A 24 5.75 0.22 -6.15
N TYR A 25 5.61 -1.09 -6.10
CA TYR A 25 5.56 -1.94 -7.28
C TYR A 25 4.41 -2.91 -7.15
N PHE A 26 3.76 -3.20 -8.27
CA PHE A 26 2.81 -4.31 -8.31
C PHE A 26 3.56 -5.65 -8.23
N VAL A 27 3.04 -6.60 -7.45
CA VAL A 27 3.73 -7.86 -7.14
C VAL A 27 3.86 -8.76 -8.36
N VAL A 28 2.82 -8.84 -9.20
CA VAL A 28 2.78 -9.75 -10.36
C VAL A 28 3.52 -9.15 -11.57
N ASP A 29 3.47 -7.83 -11.74
CA ASP A 29 4.19 -7.11 -12.79
C ASP A 29 4.97 -5.92 -12.19
N PRO A 30 6.27 -6.09 -11.88
CA PRO A 30 7.08 -5.03 -11.29
C PRO A 30 7.36 -3.87 -12.25
N SER A 31 7.01 -4.00 -13.53
CA SER A 31 7.04 -2.89 -14.48
C SER A 31 5.98 -1.83 -14.16
N LYS A 32 4.92 -2.20 -13.43
CA LYS A 32 3.95 -1.25 -12.86
C LYS A 32 4.54 -0.66 -11.58
N VAL A 33 5.11 0.52 -11.75
CA VAL A 33 5.69 1.32 -10.67
C VAL A 33 4.74 2.44 -10.30
N GLY A 34 4.57 2.68 -9.01
CA GLY A 34 3.86 3.81 -8.48
C GLY A 34 4.61 4.45 -7.33
N ALA A 35 3.98 5.45 -6.72
CA ALA A 35 4.51 6.13 -5.55
C ALA A 35 3.41 6.35 -4.51
N VAL A 36 3.80 6.38 -3.24
CA VAL A 36 2.94 6.88 -2.17
C VAL A 36 2.80 8.39 -2.33
N VAL A 37 1.58 8.90 -2.37
CA VAL A 37 1.32 10.34 -2.52
C VAL A 37 0.33 10.83 -1.46
N LYS A 38 0.54 12.05 -0.98
CA LYS A 38 -0.41 12.72 -0.09
C LYS A 38 -1.55 13.33 -0.89
N ALA A 39 -2.77 12.88 -0.65
CA ALA A 39 -3.98 13.45 -1.25
C ALA A 39 -4.35 14.79 -0.58
N PRO A 40 -5.15 15.66 -1.24
CA PRO A 40 -5.53 16.98 -0.71
C PRO A 40 -6.28 16.93 0.63
N ASN A 41 -6.95 15.83 0.93
CA ASN A 41 -7.65 15.60 2.20
C ASN A 41 -6.71 15.18 3.35
N GLY A 42 -5.40 15.09 3.10
CA GLY A 42 -4.40 14.73 4.09
C GLY A 42 -4.14 13.22 4.23
N GLU A 43 -4.93 12.37 3.57
CA GLU A 43 -4.69 10.92 3.53
C GLU A 43 -3.58 10.57 2.53
N TYR A 44 -2.91 9.44 2.75
CA TYR A 44 -1.97 8.89 1.77
C TYR A 44 -2.64 7.87 0.86
N LYS A 45 -2.27 7.93 -0.42
CA LYS A 45 -2.77 7.07 -1.51
C LYS A 45 -1.60 6.55 -2.33
N LEU A 46 -1.87 5.63 -3.26
CA LEU A 46 -0.91 5.19 -4.25
C LEU A 46 -1.23 5.85 -5.59
N ASP A 47 -0.19 6.32 -6.27
CA ASP A 47 -0.27 6.86 -7.62
C ASP A 47 0.65 6.06 -8.54
N PHE A 48 0.06 5.34 -9.49
CA PHE A 48 0.81 4.56 -10.48
C PHE A 48 0.86 5.22 -11.86
N GLU A 49 -0.04 6.16 -12.17
CA GLU A 49 -0.22 6.73 -13.53
C GLU A 49 -0.82 8.15 -13.51
N GLY A 50 -0.56 8.94 -12.47
CA GLY A 50 -1.19 10.24 -12.21
C GLY A 50 -2.59 10.15 -11.61
N ASP A 51 -3.01 8.97 -11.13
CA ASP A 51 -4.33 8.71 -10.57
C ASP A 51 -4.19 8.22 -9.11
N PRO A 52 -4.32 9.11 -8.11
CA PRO A 52 -4.15 8.77 -6.71
C PRO A 52 -5.35 7.98 -6.17
N ILE A 53 -5.15 6.69 -5.96
CA ILE A 53 -6.17 5.72 -5.55
C ILE A 53 -5.78 4.96 -4.26
N SER A 54 -6.75 4.30 -3.64
CA SER A 54 -6.47 3.48 -2.46
C SER A 54 -5.65 2.23 -2.82
N VAL A 55 -4.95 1.64 -1.84
CA VAL A 55 -4.19 0.40 -2.04
C VAL A 55 -5.07 -0.73 -2.60
N HIS A 56 -6.31 -0.83 -2.13
CA HIS A 56 -7.26 -1.82 -2.62
C HIS A 56 -7.68 -1.55 -4.07
N ALA A 57 -8.00 -0.29 -4.41
CA ALA A 57 -8.35 0.08 -5.78
C ALA A 57 -7.18 -0.13 -6.75
N ALA A 58 -5.94 0.16 -6.33
CA ALA A 58 -4.74 -0.13 -7.12
C ALA A 58 -4.59 -1.63 -7.38
N ALA A 59 -4.73 -2.47 -6.34
CA ALA A 59 -4.68 -3.92 -6.50
C ALA A 59 -5.75 -4.43 -7.46
N GLN A 60 -7.00 -3.97 -7.32
CA GLN A 60 -8.10 -4.34 -8.21
C GLN A 60 -7.85 -3.90 -9.66
N LYS A 61 -7.35 -2.67 -9.87
CA LYS A 61 -7.03 -2.13 -11.20
C LYS A 61 -6.00 -2.99 -11.92
N TYR A 62 -4.91 -3.36 -11.25
CA TYR A 62 -3.81 -4.12 -11.87
C TYR A 62 -4.06 -5.63 -11.93
N LEU A 63 -4.89 -6.18 -11.04
CA LEU A 63 -5.35 -7.57 -11.14
C LEU A 63 -6.45 -7.77 -12.20
N GLY A 64 -7.22 -6.72 -12.51
CA GLY A 64 -8.41 -6.83 -13.37
C GLY A 64 -9.60 -7.52 -12.71
N GLN A 65 -9.51 -7.81 -11.41
CA GLN A 65 -10.54 -8.48 -10.61
C GLN A 65 -10.42 -8.06 -9.14
N GLU A 66 -11.43 -8.39 -8.32
CA GLU A 66 -11.33 -8.20 -6.88
C GLU A 66 -10.15 -9.01 -6.33
N PRO A 67 -9.24 -8.41 -5.53
CA PRO A 67 -8.13 -9.15 -4.97
C PRO A 67 -8.66 -10.29 -4.11
N PRO A 68 -8.18 -11.55 -4.31
CA PRO A 68 -8.70 -12.72 -3.59
C PRO A 68 -8.37 -12.70 -2.09
N ASN A 69 -7.52 -11.76 -1.67
CA ASN A 69 -7.12 -11.50 -0.31
C ASN A 69 -6.97 -9.99 -0.10
N HIS A 70 -6.27 -9.58 0.96
CA HIS A 70 -6.08 -8.15 1.25
C HIS A 70 -5.30 -7.44 0.12
N GLY A 71 -5.82 -6.32 -0.41
CA GLY A 71 -5.20 -5.59 -1.53
C GLY A 71 -3.73 -5.21 -1.32
N ALA A 72 -3.35 -4.94 -0.06
CA ALA A 72 -1.96 -4.67 0.32
C ALA A 72 -0.97 -5.83 0.08
N ASN A 73 -1.43 -7.07 -0.17
CA ASN A 73 -0.57 -8.19 -0.58
C ASN A 73 -0.08 -8.08 -2.02
N TRP A 74 -0.71 -7.24 -2.83
CA TRP A 74 -0.43 -7.12 -4.26
C TRP A 74 0.47 -5.94 -4.60
N ILE A 75 0.82 -5.15 -3.59
CA ILE A 75 1.70 -3.99 -3.73
C ILE A 75 2.89 -4.21 -2.79
N ARG A 76 4.10 -4.01 -3.30
CA ARG A 76 5.34 -4.18 -2.55
C ARG A 76 6.23 -2.96 -2.63
N LYS A 77 7.09 -2.81 -1.63
CA LYS A 77 8.21 -1.88 -1.65
C LYS A 77 9.33 -2.42 -2.53
N ASP A 78 10.32 -1.57 -2.80
CA ASP A 78 11.55 -1.92 -3.51
C ASP A 78 12.30 -3.10 -2.87
N ASN A 79 12.29 -3.16 -1.52
CA ASN A 79 12.93 -4.22 -0.74
C ASN A 79 12.22 -5.59 -0.80
N GLY A 80 11.19 -5.74 -1.63
CA GLY A 80 10.47 -7.01 -1.81
C GLY A 80 9.31 -7.25 -0.84
N LYS A 81 9.22 -6.51 0.27
CA LYS A 81 8.13 -6.68 1.24
C LYS A 81 6.83 -6.07 0.73
N THR A 82 5.73 -6.81 0.85
CA THR A 82 4.39 -6.30 0.58
C THR A 82 3.98 -5.24 1.59
N LEU A 83 3.08 -4.34 1.19
CA LEU A 83 2.51 -3.36 2.13
C LEU A 83 1.77 -4.05 3.27
N PHE A 84 1.22 -5.25 3.02
CA PHE A 84 0.61 -6.07 4.05
C PHE A 84 1.62 -6.55 5.10
N GLU A 85 2.78 -7.08 4.68
CA GLU A 85 3.84 -7.48 5.60
C GLU A 85 4.41 -6.29 6.39
N VAL A 86 4.56 -5.14 5.74
CA VAL A 86 4.99 -3.90 6.41
C VAL A 86 3.99 -3.50 7.50
N TRP A 87 2.70 -3.58 7.20
CA TRP A 87 1.65 -3.30 8.18
C TRP A 87 1.61 -4.32 9.31
N GLN A 88 1.70 -5.61 9.02
CA GLN A 88 1.75 -6.61 10.09
C GLN A 88 2.97 -6.41 10.99
N SER A 89 4.13 -6.05 10.41
CA SER A 89 5.34 -5.76 11.18
C SER A 89 5.17 -4.51 12.05
N SER A 90 4.52 -3.46 11.54
CA SER A 90 4.29 -2.23 12.32
C SER A 90 3.34 -2.41 13.50
N GLN A 91 2.54 -3.47 13.50
CA GLN A 91 1.61 -3.81 14.58
C GLN A 91 2.24 -4.70 15.66
N ALA A 92 3.36 -5.36 15.34
CA ALA A 92 4.08 -6.22 16.27
C ALA A 92 5.10 -5.46 17.14
N ASP A 93 5.42 -4.22 16.75
CA ASP A 93 6.37 -3.33 17.42
C ASP A 93 5.68 -2.39 18.45
N ASP A 94 4.38 -2.59 18.71
CA ASP A 94 3.58 -1.85 19.72
C ASP A 94 3.36 -2.68 21.01
#